data_AF-A0A3M1RSK0-F1
#
_entry.id   AF-A0A3M1RSK0-F1
#
_cell.length_a   1.000
_cell.length_b   1.000
_cell.length_c   1.000
_cell.angle_alpha   90.00
_cell.angle_beta   90.00
_cell.angle_gamma   90.00
#
_symmetry.space_group_name_H-M   'P 1'
#
loop_
_entity.id
_entity.type
_entity.pdbx_description
1 polymer ?
#
loop_
_entity_poly.entity_id
_entity_poly.type
_entity_poly.pdbx_seq_one_letter_code
_entity_poly.pdbx_strand_id
1 'polypeptide(L)'
;MIDRLLSRLWIIALVVSVAFIFAGCAAQLTGQLDADKAKLSELAKLRKDYCPEGESLFAQAEALLENATHEIVEEGNHKAKSAEMLAKAEKLMADAEKAYNECKPPKRYHAPVGAISLPAKAYAGDEVTIDGSGSTDADNDPLTYEWDLGDGTTAKGKVVKHTYEKEGTYNVTLKVSDILYDGKPVAKSITIEKRLPEVIVLNEINYHDVNFA
;
A
#
# COMPACT_ATOMS: atom_id res chain seq x y z
N MET A 1 -0.07 -3.43 -22.30
CA MET A 1 1.28 -2.86 -22.20
C MET A 1 2.27 -3.91 -21.66
N ILE A 2 2.16 -5.16 -22.14
CA ILE A 2 2.96 -6.34 -21.76
C ILE A 2 3.43 -6.97 -23.08
N ASP A 3 4.11 -6.16 -23.90
CA ASP A 3 4.50 -6.59 -25.26
C ASP A 3 5.81 -5.93 -25.75
N ARG A 4 6.64 -5.45 -24.82
CA ARG A 4 7.97 -4.88 -25.16
C ARG A 4 9.16 -5.51 -24.43
N LEU A 5 8.95 -6.50 -23.57
CA LEU A 5 10.03 -7.17 -22.84
C LEU A 5 10.41 -8.55 -23.39
N LEU A 6 9.50 -9.21 -24.12
CA LEU A 6 9.78 -10.51 -24.76
C LEU A 6 10.60 -10.41 -26.06
N SER A 7 10.83 -9.20 -26.60
CA SER A 7 11.57 -8.98 -27.86
C SER A 7 13.08 -8.73 -27.68
N ARG A 8 13.58 -8.58 -26.45
CA ARG A 8 15.02 -8.33 -26.20
C ARG A 8 15.84 -9.63 -26.08
N LEU A 9 15.15 -10.76 -26.00
CA LEU A 9 15.73 -12.10 -25.93
C LEU A 9 16.27 -12.61 -27.28
N TRP A 10 15.91 -12.01 -28.41
CA TRP A 10 16.41 -12.44 -29.73
C TRP A 10 17.70 -11.72 -30.17
N ILE A 11 17.99 -10.54 -29.62
CA ILE A 11 19.20 -9.76 -29.93
C ILE A 11 20.41 -10.29 -29.15
N ILE A 12 20.20 -10.77 -27.92
CA ILE A 12 21.23 -11.41 -27.08
C ILE A 12 21.67 -12.75 -27.70
N ALA A 13 20.76 -13.47 -28.38
CA ALA A 13 21.07 -14.68 -29.11
C ALA A 13 21.99 -14.47 -30.35
N LEU A 14 22.19 -13.22 -30.80
CA LEU A 14 23.00 -12.88 -31.98
C LEU A 14 24.41 -12.36 -31.63
N VAL A 15 24.65 -11.96 -30.38
CA VAL A 15 25.97 -11.54 -29.88
C VAL A 15 26.88 -12.75 -29.54
N VAL A 16 26.30 -13.96 -29.55
CA VAL A 16 26.98 -15.24 -29.27
C VAL A 16 27.86 -15.75 -30.42
N SER A 17 27.89 -15.11 -31.60
CA SER A 17 28.44 -15.80 -32.79
C SER A 17 29.94 -15.63 -33.08
N VAL A 18 30.71 -14.70 -32.50
CA VAL A 18 32.13 -14.58 -32.89
C VAL A 18 33.02 -14.21 -31.69
N ALA A 19 33.79 -15.20 -31.25
CA ALA A 19 34.92 -15.03 -30.35
C ALA A 19 35.94 -14.03 -30.93
N PHE A 20 36.29 -12.95 -30.21
CA PHE A 20 37.59 -12.29 -30.35
C PHE A 20 38.07 -11.62 -29.03
N ILE A 21 38.99 -12.31 -28.35
CA ILE A 21 40.22 -11.83 -27.66
C ILE A 21 40.14 -11.18 -26.25
N PHE A 22 40.41 -12.05 -25.27
CA PHE A 22 41.22 -11.94 -24.03
C PHE A 22 41.09 -10.81 -22.98
N ALA A 23 40.44 -9.66 -23.23
CA ALA A 23 40.18 -8.66 -22.17
C ALA A 23 38.68 -8.40 -21.92
N GLY A 24 37.83 -8.72 -22.91
CA GLY A 24 36.39 -8.49 -22.83
C GLY A 24 35.62 -9.48 -21.95
N CYS A 25 36.17 -10.66 -21.68
CA CYS A 25 35.45 -11.71 -20.92
C CYS A 25 35.25 -11.31 -19.45
N ALA A 26 36.24 -10.68 -18.81
CA ALA A 26 36.12 -10.20 -17.44
C ALA A 26 35.13 -9.02 -17.32
N ALA A 27 35.23 -8.02 -18.21
CA ALA A 27 34.32 -6.87 -18.23
C ALA A 27 32.86 -7.26 -18.56
N GLN A 28 32.67 -8.29 -19.38
CA GLN A 28 31.36 -8.80 -19.76
C GLN A 28 30.75 -9.71 -18.68
N LEU A 29 31.55 -10.51 -17.97
CA LEU A 29 31.09 -11.21 -16.77
C LEU A 29 30.77 -10.24 -15.62
N THR A 30 31.56 -9.18 -15.42
CA THR A 30 31.25 -8.16 -14.40
C THR A 30 30.01 -7.36 -14.76
N GLY A 31 29.83 -6.98 -16.03
CA GLY A 31 28.62 -6.30 -16.50
C GLY A 31 27.36 -7.16 -16.38
N GLN A 32 27.48 -8.47 -16.62
CA GLN A 32 26.40 -9.44 -16.40
C GLN A 32 26.07 -9.58 -14.91
N LEU A 33 27.10 -9.71 -14.05
CA LEU A 33 26.95 -9.78 -12.59
C LEU A 33 26.29 -8.52 -12.01
N ASP A 34 26.64 -7.33 -12.52
CA ASP A 34 26.04 -6.06 -12.09
C ASP A 34 24.57 -5.94 -12.52
N ALA A 35 24.24 -6.42 -13.73
CA ALA A 35 22.85 -6.48 -14.20
C ALA A 35 22.01 -7.47 -13.36
N ASP A 36 22.57 -8.63 -13.03
CA ASP A 36 21.90 -9.64 -12.21
C ASP A 36 21.70 -9.16 -10.77
N LYS A 37 22.68 -8.45 -10.18
CA LYS A 37 22.55 -7.77 -8.88
C LYS A 37 21.48 -6.67 -8.88
N ALA A 38 21.37 -5.90 -9.97
CA ALA A 38 20.32 -4.88 -10.09
C ALA A 38 18.92 -5.49 -10.15
N LYS A 39 18.75 -6.59 -10.91
CA LYS A 39 17.49 -7.35 -10.97
C LYS A 39 17.14 -7.95 -9.60
N LEU A 40 18.14 -8.46 -8.86
CA LEU A 40 17.98 -8.95 -7.49
C LEU A 40 17.50 -7.85 -6.53
N SER A 41 18.03 -6.62 -6.65
CA SER A 41 17.64 -5.48 -5.83
C SER A 41 16.20 -5.01 -6.08
N GLU A 42 15.73 -5.07 -7.33
CA GLU A 42 14.34 -4.74 -7.69
C GLU A 42 13.37 -5.81 -7.17
N LEU A 43 13.71 -7.09 -7.32
CA LEU A 43 12.93 -8.21 -6.78
C LEU A 43 12.93 -8.23 -5.25
N ALA A 44 14.02 -7.79 -4.61
CA ALA A 44 14.11 -7.66 -3.16
C ALA A 44 13.18 -6.58 -2.57
N LYS A 45 12.69 -5.61 -3.36
CA LYS A 45 11.70 -4.62 -2.89
C LYS A 45 10.29 -5.19 -2.79
N LEU A 46 9.99 -6.26 -3.53
CA LEU A 46 8.73 -7.00 -3.50
C LEU A 46 8.70 -8.10 -2.40
N ARG A 47 9.80 -8.23 -1.64
CA ARG A 47 10.18 -9.43 -0.89
C ARG A 47 9.52 -9.61 0.47
N LYS A 48 9.18 -8.53 1.19
CA LYS A 48 9.30 -8.63 2.66
C LYS A 48 8.22 -9.48 3.37
N ASP A 49 7.01 -9.64 2.83
CA ASP A 49 5.92 -10.25 3.61
C ASP A 49 5.11 -11.35 2.90
N TYR A 50 5.32 -11.64 1.60
CA TYR A 50 4.32 -12.38 0.81
C TYR A 50 4.79 -13.63 0.03
N CYS A 51 6.08 -13.98 -0.03
CA CYS A 51 6.54 -15.18 -0.76
C CYS A 51 7.81 -15.84 -0.16
N PRO A 52 7.69 -16.68 0.89
CA PRO A 52 8.84 -17.27 1.59
C PRO A 52 9.63 -18.28 0.73
N GLU A 53 8.96 -18.98 -0.19
CA GLU A 53 9.63 -19.93 -1.10
C GLU A 53 10.46 -19.20 -2.16
N GLY A 54 9.92 -18.14 -2.77
CA GLY A 54 10.68 -17.27 -3.68
C GLY A 54 11.88 -16.64 -2.98
N GLU A 55 11.70 -16.13 -1.76
CA GLU A 55 12.78 -15.55 -0.95
C GLU A 55 13.90 -16.57 -0.64
N SER A 56 13.55 -17.81 -0.30
CA SER A 56 14.53 -18.87 -0.05
C SER A 56 15.34 -19.22 -1.30
N LEU A 57 14.70 -19.25 -2.48
CA LEU A 57 15.38 -19.49 -3.75
C LEU A 57 16.29 -18.32 -4.16
N PHE A 58 15.88 -17.07 -3.90
CA PHE A 58 16.72 -15.89 -4.09
C PHE A 58 17.96 -15.90 -3.19
N ALA A 59 17.80 -16.21 -1.90
CA ALA A 59 18.92 -16.30 -0.97
C ALA A 59 19.94 -17.38 -1.38
N GLN A 60 19.45 -18.50 -1.92
CA GLN A 60 20.31 -19.56 -2.46
C GLN A 60 21.06 -19.11 -3.72
N ALA A 61 20.42 -18.35 -4.61
CA ALA A 61 21.07 -17.79 -5.79
C ALA A 61 22.15 -16.76 -5.41
N GLU A 62 21.87 -15.87 -4.45
CA GLU A 62 22.82 -14.86 -3.96
C GLU A 62 24.09 -15.50 -3.38
N ALA A 63 23.94 -16.52 -2.53
CA ALA A 63 25.07 -17.25 -1.96
C ALA A 63 25.94 -17.96 -3.03
N LEU A 64 25.33 -18.46 -4.11
CA LEU A 64 26.08 -19.08 -5.21
C LEU A 64 26.85 -18.05 -6.04
N LEU A 65 26.30 -16.85 -6.23
CA LEU A 65 26.97 -15.76 -6.92
C LEU A 65 28.16 -15.22 -6.11
N GLU A 66 28.03 -15.12 -4.78
CA GLU A 66 29.14 -14.75 -3.88
C GLU A 66 30.27 -15.79 -3.93
N ASN A 67 29.94 -17.08 -3.84
CA ASN A 67 30.93 -18.17 -3.92
C ASN A 67 31.61 -18.24 -5.29
N ALA A 68 30.87 -18.07 -6.39
CA ALA A 68 31.44 -18.03 -7.74
C ALA A 68 32.42 -16.86 -7.90
N THR A 69 32.13 -15.72 -7.27
CA THR A 69 33.01 -14.54 -7.27
C THR A 69 34.32 -14.83 -6.55
N HIS A 70 34.27 -15.48 -5.37
CA HIS A 70 35.47 -15.90 -4.65
C HIS A 70 36.32 -16.91 -5.44
N GLU A 71 35.71 -17.92 -6.08
CA GLU A 71 36.45 -18.91 -6.86
C GLU A 71 37.15 -18.33 -8.11
N ILE A 72 36.56 -17.32 -8.73
CA ILE A 72 37.17 -16.62 -9.88
C ILE A 72 38.41 -15.82 -9.46
N VAL A 73 38.41 -15.30 -8.22
CA VAL A 73 39.51 -14.49 -7.67
C VAL A 73 40.68 -15.36 -7.22
N GLU A 74 40.44 -16.61 -6.78
CA GLU A 74 41.49 -17.41 -6.14
C GLU A 74 42.35 -18.31 -7.04
N GLU A 75 41.94 -18.80 -8.23
CA GLU A 75 42.92 -19.47 -9.12
C GLU A 75 42.36 -19.73 -10.54
N GLY A 76 43.06 -19.24 -11.56
CA GLY A 76 42.64 -19.16 -12.97
C GLY A 76 42.41 -20.49 -13.74
N ASN A 77 42.24 -21.62 -13.06
CA ASN A 77 41.97 -22.94 -13.68
C ASN A 77 40.60 -23.54 -13.29
N HIS A 78 39.77 -22.82 -12.52
CA HIS A 78 38.46 -23.29 -12.05
C HIS A 78 37.26 -22.85 -12.92
N LYS A 79 37.51 -22.55 -14.20
CA LYS A 79 36.50 -22.04 -15.14
C LYS A 79 35.25 -22.94 -15.25
N ALA A 80 35.41 -24.25 -15.13
CA ALA A 80 34.30 -25.19 -15.16
C ALA A 80 33.42 -25.11 -13.90
N LYS A 81 34.03 -24.88 -12.73
CA LYS A 81 33.34 -24.83 -11.43
C LYS A 81 32.56 -23.52 -11.26
N SER A 82 33.17 -22.39 -11.64
CA SER A 82 32.48 -21.10 -11.66
C SER A 82 31.37 -21.04 -12.70
N ALA A 83 31.56 -21.65 -13.89
CA ALA A 83 30.50 -21.77 -14.88
C ALA A 83 29.32 -22.63 -14.39
N GLU A 84 29.58 -23.71 -13.64
CA GLU A 84 28.54 -24.54 -13.02
C GLU A 84 27.76 -23.77 -11.95
N MET A 85 28.45 -23.00 -11.09
CA MET A 85 27.80 -22.16 -10.09
C MET A 85 26.93 -21.06 -10.71
N LEU A 86 27.39 -20.42 -11.78
CA LEU A 86 26.62 -19.42 -12.53
C LEU A 86 25.38 -20.04 -13.17
N ALA A 87 25.50 -21.19 -13.84
CA ALA A 87 24.35 -21.89 -14.41
C ALA A 87 23.33 -22.32 -13.35
N LYS A 88 23.80 -22.72 -12.15
CA LYS A 88 22.92 -23.06 -11.02
C LYS A 88 22.22 -21.82 -10.45
N ALA A 89 22.91 -20.69 -10.36
CA ALA A 89 22.32 -19.42 -9.94
C ALA A 89 21.26 -18.95 -10.95
N GLU A 90 21.53 -19.01 -12.26
CA GLU A 90 20.55 -18.69 -13.31
C GLU A 90 19.29 -19.55 -13.21
N LYS A 91 19.45 -20.86 -12.97
CA LYS A 91 18.32 -21.77 -12.78
C LYS A 91 17.51 -21.41 -11.52
N LEU A 92 18.18 -21.17 -10.40
CA LEU A 92 17.50 -20.77 -9.15
C LEU A 92 16.77 -19.43 -9.29
N MET A 93 17.32 -18.49 -10.06
CA MET A 93 16.66 -17.22 -10.38
C MET A 93 15.41 -17.42 -11.25
N ALA A 94 15.47 -18.32 -12.23
CA ALA A 94 14.31 -18.68 -13.05
C ALA A 94 13.23 -19.42 -12.21
N ASP A 95 13.65 -20.31 -11.33
CA ASP A 95 12.77 -21.03 -10.39
C ASP A 95 12.16 -20.06 -9.37
N ALA A 96 12.91 -19.06 -8.89
CA ALA A 96 12.41 -18.00 -8.00
C ALA A 96 11.41 -17.08 -8.71
N GLU A 97 11.67 -16.70 -9.97
CA GLU A 97 10.74 -15.93 -10.81
C GLU A 97 9.45 -16.73 -11.05
N LYS A 98 9.57 -18.02 -11.33
CA LYS A 98 8.42 -18.93 -11.46
C LYS A 98 7.66 -19.07 -10.14
N ALA A 99 8.34 -19.31 -9.02
CA ALA A 99 7.74 -19.39 -7.70
C ALA A 99 7.03 -18.08 -7.32
N TYR A 100 7.59 -16.92 -7.66
CA TYR A 100 6.94 -15.62 -7.47
C TYR A 100 5.66 -15.49 -8.33
N ASN A 101 5.72 -15.93 -9.59
CA ASN A 101 4.56 -15.92 -10.49
C ASN A 101 3.47 -16.94 -10.08
N GLU A 102 3.87 -18.10 -9.54
CA GLU A 102 2.99 -19.18 -9.07
C GLU A 102 2.38 -18.90 -7.70
N CYS A 103 3.15 -18.26 -6.81
CA CYS A 103 2.70 -17.78 -5.51
C CYS A 103 1.50 -16.85 -5.63
N LYS A 104 1.23 -16.29 -6.84
CA LYS A 104 0.22 -15.27 -7.11
C LYS A 104 0.31 -14.19 -6.04
N PRO A 105 1.13 -13.12 -6.20
CA PRO A 105 0.81 -11.88 -5.49
C PRO A 105 -0.71 -11.66 -5.68
N PRO A 106 -1.50 -11.45 -4.61
CA PRO A 106 -2.95 -11.42 -4.70
C PRO A 106 -3.33 -10.60 -5.93
N LYS A 107 -4.08 -11.28 -6.81
CA LYS A 107 -4.31 -10.82 -8.17
C LYS A 107 -5.23 -9.61 -8.06
N ARG A 108 -4.59 -8.43 -8.01
CA ARG A 108 -5.07 -7.04 -7.90
C ARG A 108 -4.93 -6.51 -6.47
N TYR A 109 -4.00 -5.57 -6.32
CA TYR A 109 -4.06 -4.60 -5.24
C TYR A 109 -5.26 -3.69 -5.47
N HIS A 110 -6.23 -3.76 -4.58
CA HIS A 110 -7.40 -2.92 -4.61
C HIS A 110 -7.17 -1.75 -3.65
N ALA A 111 -7.47 -0.54 -4.09
CA ALA A 111 -7.56 0.55 -3.14
C ALA A 111 -8.79 0.34 -2.24
N PRO A 112 -8.74 0.76 -0.97
CA PRO A 112 -9.83 0.55 -0.05
C PRO A 112 -11.04 1.38 -0.44
N VAL A 113 -12.21 0.91 -0.04
CA VAL A 113 -13.49 1.59 -0.26
C VAL A 113 -13.98 2.14 1.08
N GLY A 114 -14.06 3.47 1.16
CA GLY A 114 -14.60 4.15 2.32
C GLY A 114 -16.12 4.01 2.42
N ALA A 115 -16.64 3.89 3.64
CA ALA A 115 -18.06 3.96 3.93
C ALA A 115 -18.29 4.79 5.21
N ILE A 116 -19.33 5.63 5.19
CA ILE A 116 -19.64 6.53 6.30
C ILE A 116 -21.04 6.26 6.86
N SER A 117 -21.10 5.98 8.17
CA SER A 117 -22.32 5.97 8.96
C SER A 117 -22.35 7.17 9.92
N LEU A 118 -23.40 7.97 9.83
CA LEU A 118 -23.68 9.10 10.72
C LEU A 118 -25.19 9.42 10.66
N PRO A 119 -25.76 10.09 11.68
CA PRO A 119 -27.13 10.54 11.61
C PRO A 119 -27.33 11.59 10.51
N ALA A 120 -28.51 11.60 9.89
CA ALA A 120 -28.84 12.61 8.87
C ALA A 120 -29.03 14.01 9.49
N LYS A 121 -29.42 14.06 10.77
CA LYS A 121 -29.74 15.29 11.50
C LYS A 121 -29.25 15.21 12.95
N ALA A 122 -28.85 16.34 13.52
CA ALA A 122 -28.59 16.54 14.94
C ALA A 122 -28.87 18.02 15.32
N TYR A 123 -28.79 18.38 16.60
CA TYR A 123 -28.90 19.78 17.02
C TYR A 123 -27.54 20.39 17.33
N ALA A 124 -27.43 21.70 17.17
CA ALA A 124 -26.23 22.43 17.58
C ALA A 124 -25.90 22.15 19.07
N GLY A 125 -24.63 21.84 19.33
CA GLY A 125 -24.12 21.46 20.65
C GLY A 125 -24.25 19.98 21.03
N ASP A 126 -24.94 19.15 20.23
CA ASP A 126 -24.97 17.69 20.46
C ASP A 126 -23.68 17.01 19.98
N GLU A 127 -23.22 16.01 20.74
CA GLU A 127 -22.14 15.11 20.30
C GLU A 127 -22.68 14.14 19.24
N VAL A 128 -22.09 14.16 18.05
CA VAL A 128 -22.38 13.26 16.94
C VAL A 128 -21.29 12.20 16.85
N THR A 129 -21.70 10.94 16.75
CA THR A 129 -20.78 9.83 16.42
C THR A 129 -20.76 9.62 14.90
N ILE A 130 -19.56 9.63 14.33
CA ILE A 130 -19.28 9.43 12.92
C ILE A 130 -18.44 8.16 12.81
N ASP A 131 -18.92 7.17 12.08
CA ASP A 131 -18.36 5.83 12.06
C ASP A 131 -17.97 5.40 10.63
N GLY A 132 -16.69 5.07 10.46
CA GLY A 132 -16.09 4.56 9.23
C GLY A 132 -15.93 3.04 9.20
N SER A 133 -16.39 2.32 10.22
CA SER A 133 -16.17 0.88 10.41
C SER A 133 -16.72 -0.02 9.30
N GLY A 134 -17.68 0.48 8.51
CA GLY A 134 -18.17 -0.20 7.31
C GLY A 134 -17.24 -0.13 6.10
N SER A 135 -16.09 0.56 6.21
CA SER A 135 -15.09 0.62 5.14
C SER A 135 -14.42 -0.73 4.96
N THR A 136 -14.12 -1.09 3.72
CA THR A 136 -13.61 -2.41 3.38
C THR A 136 -12.43 -2.31 2.44
N ASP A 137 -11.58 -3.32 2.51
CA ASP A 137 -10.58 -3.59 1.51
C ASP A 137 -10.75 -5.01 0.97
N ALA A 138 -10.63 -5.18 -0.35
CA ALA A 138 -10.88 -6.48 -0.99
C ALA A 138 -9.76 -7.49 -0.69
N ASP A 139 -8.58 -6.99 -0.35
CA ASP A 139 -7.40 -7.77 0.00
C ASP A 139 -7.31 -8.01 1.52
N ASN A 140 -8.24 -7.42 2.29
CA ASN A 140 -8.33 -7.43 3.76
C ASN A 140 -7.14 -6.76 4.46
N ASP A 141 -6.53 -5.78 3.81
CA ASP A 141 -5.43 -5.03 4.40
C ASP A 141 -5.89 -4.16 5.58
N PRO A 142 -5.04 -3.94 6.60
CA PRO A 142 -5.34 -3.01 7.68
C PRO A 142 -5.53 -1.58 7.18
N LEU A 143 -6.60 -0.93 7.66
CA LEU A 143 -7.01 0.39 7.19
C LEU A 143 -6.68 1.52 8.16
N THR A 144 -6.30 2.66 7.58
CA THR A 144 -6.15 3.96 8.24
C THR A 144 -7.24 4.92 7.78
N TYR A 145 -7.63 5.85 8.65
CA TYR A 145 -8.84 6.67 8.48
C TYR A 145 -8.51 8.15 8.75
N GLU A 146 -8.80 9.00 7.77
CA GLU A 146 -8.67 10.45 7.86
C GLU A 146 -9.96 11.14 7.48
N TRP A 147 -10.40 12.07 8.32
CA TRP A 147 -11.69 12.74 8.20
C TRP A 147 -11.52 14.25 8.02
N ASP A 148 -12.34 14.82 7.15
CA ASP A 148 -12.70 16.24 7.15
C ASP A 148 -14.17 16.33 7.61
N LEU A 149 -14.42 17.06 8.70
CA LEU A 149 -15.73 17.13 9.34
C LEU A 149 -16.62 18.23 8.74
N GLY A 150 -16.12 18.97 7.76
CA GLY A 150 -16.89 19.94 6.96
C GLY A 150 -17.06 21.31 7.60
N ASP A 151 -16.58 21.51 8.83
CA ASP A 151 -16.57 22.78 9.57
C ASP A 151 -15.16 23.39 9.70
N GLY A 152 -14.18 22.81 8.99
CA GLY A 152 -12.76 23.17 9.06
C GLY A 152 -11.96 22.32 10.04
N THR A 153 -12.60 21.41 10.78
CA THR A 153 -11.90 20.45 11.64
C THR A 153 -11.61 19.13 10.92
N THR A 154 -10.53 18.47 11.32
CA THR A 154 -10.12 17.16 10.81
C THR A 154 -9.93 16.18 11.97
N ALA A 155 -10.07 14.90 11.69
CA ALA A 155 -9.92 13.84 12.68
C ALA A 155 -9.28 12.58 12.09
N LYS A 156 -8.80 11.70 12.97
CA LYS A 156 -8.27 10.38 12.60
C LYS A 156 -8.89 9.29 13.44
N GLY A 157 -8.90 8.08 12.90
CA GLY A 157 -9.41 6.89 13.57
C GLY A 157 -10.72 6.37 12.97
N LYS A 158 -11.04 5.11 13.27
CA LYS A 158 -12.18 4.40 12.67
C LYS A 158 -13.53 5.00 13.08
N VAL A 159 -13.65 5.46 14.33
CA VAL A 159 -14.84 6.11 14.89
C VAL A 159 -14.41 7.44 15.49
N VAL A 160 -15.15 8.50 15.19
CA VAL A 160 -14.90 9.86 15.66
C VAL A 160 -16.15 10.39 16.36
N LYS A 161 -15.95 11.17 17.42
CA LYS A 161 -16.99 11.95 18.09
C LYS A 161 -16.73 13.42 17.82
N HIS A 162 -17.76 14.17 17.44
CA HIS A 162 -17.64 15.58 17.09
C HIS A 162 -18.90 16.37 17.46
N THR A 163 -18.73 17.64 17.83
CA THR A 163 -19.83 18.54 18.17
C THR A 163 -19.83 19.73 17.23
N TYR A 164 -20.95 19.98 16.56
CA TYR A 164 -21.14 21.16 15.72
C TYR A 164 -21.82 22.27 16.51
N GLU A 165 -21.14 23.42 16.65
CA GLU A 165 -21.62 24.54 17.47
C GLU A 165 -22.69 25.42 16.79
N LYS A 166 -22.81 25.34 15.47
CA LYS A 166 -23.71 26.19 14.68
C LYS A 166 -24.62 25.34 13.82
N GLU A 167 -25.83 25.83 13.59
CA GLU A 167 -26.73 25.24 12.60
C GLU A 167 -26.14 25.37 11.20
N GLY A 168 -26.39 24.37 10.35
CA GLY A 168 -25.80 24.31 9.02
C GLY A 168 -25.87 22.92 8.42
N THR A 169 -25.49 22.80 7.15
CA THR A 169 -25.25 21.49 6.53
C THR A 169 -23.75 21.32 6.35
N TYR A 170 -23.21 20.27 6.93
CA TYR A 170 -21.79 19.95 6.90
C TYR A 170 -21.57 18.73 6.03
N ASN A 171 -20.57 18.80 5.14
CA ASN A 171 -20.22 17.69 4.27
C ASN A 171 -19.02 16.93 4.86
N VAL A 172 -19.29 15.81 5.53
CA VAL A 172 -18.26 14.98 6.16
C VAL A 172 -17.60 14.11 5.09
N THR A 173 -16.29 14.21 4.98
CA THR A 173 -15.49 13.44 4.01
C THR A 173 -14.57 12.47 4.72
N LEU A 174 -14.52 11.23 4.25
CA LEU A 174 -13.61 10.18 4.71
C LEU A 174 -12.66 9.80 3.58
N LYS A 175 -11.36 9.79 3.89
CA LYS A 175 -10.34 9.09 3.11
C LYS A 175 -9.84 7.89 3.92
N VAL A 176 -9.92 6.71 3.31
CA VAL A 176 -9.37 5.48 3.88
C VAL A 176 -8.15 5.09 3.06
N SER A 177 -7.10 4.62 3.71
CA SER A 177 -5.88 4.15 3.04
C SER A 177 -5.40 2.84 3.66
N ASP A 178 -4.83 1.98 2.83
CA ASP A 178 -4.08 0.79 3.26
C ASP A 178 -2.57 1.09 3.24
N ILE A 179 -1.72 0.05 3.31
CA ILE A 179 -0.26 0.20 3.34
C ILE A 179 0.36 0.61 1.98
N LEU A 180 -0.35 0.40 0.88
CA LEU A 180 0.08 0.59 -0.51
C LEU A 180 -0.70 1.68 -1.25
N TYR A 181 -1.98 1.88 -0.94
CA TYR A 181 -2.89 2.73 -1.70
C TYR A 181 -3.78 3.61 -0.83
N ASP A 182 -4.08 4.78 -1.41
CA ASP A 182 -5.15 5.65 -0.95
C ASP A 182 -6.47 5.29 -1.65
N GLY A 183 -7.51 5.10 -0.85
CA GLY A 183 -8.88 5.01 -1.33
C GLY A 183 -9.38 6.35 -1.88
N LYS A 184 -10.40 6.29 -2.75
CA LYS A 184 -11.11 7.50 -3.18
C LYS A 184 -11.88 8.08 -1.99
N PRO A 185 -11.78 9.39 -1.73
CA PRO A 185 -12.58 10.02 -0.69
C PRO A 185 -14.08 9.82 -0.95
N VAL A 186 -14.82 9.53 0.11
CA VAL A 186 -16.29 9.47 0.11
C VAL A 186 -16.84 10.55 1.01
N ALA A 187 -18.04 11.06 0.71
CA ALA A 187 -18.64 12.12 1.49
C ALA A 187 -20.11 11.84 1.83
N LYS A 188 -20.56 12.33 2.98
CA LYS A 188 -21.95 12.25 3.43
C LYS A 188 -22.28 13.47 4.28
N SER A 189 -23.45 14.04 4.06
CA SER A 189 -23.85 15.27 4.75
C SER A 189 -24.64 15.01 6.03
N ILE A 190 -24.48 15.91 6.99
CA ILE A 190 -25.33 16.03 8.18
C ILE A 190 -25.93 17.43 8.23
N THR A 191 -27.21 17.52 8.59
CA THR A 191 -27.87 18.80 8.87
C THR A 191 -27.95 19.03 10.38
N ILE A 192 -27.32 20.11 10.83
CA ILE A 192 -27.37 20.57 12.21
C ILE A 192 -28.47 21.62 12.33
N GLU A 193 -29.47 21.31 13.12
CA GLU A 193 -30.62 22.17 13.36
C GLU A 193 -30.37 23.05 14.59
N LYS A 194 -31.00 24.23 14.58
CA LYS A 194 -30.95 25.12 15.74
C LYS A 194 -31.73 24.51 16.90
N ARG A 195 -31.13 24.52 18.09
CA ARG A 195 -31.84 24.20 19.32
C ARG A 195 -32.77 25.35 19.67
N LEU A 196 -34.08 25.10 19.65
CA LEU A 196 -35.04 26.08 20.15
C LEU A 196 -34.89 26.16 21.68
N PRO A 197 -34.95 27.37 22.28
CA PRO A 197 -34.93 27.50 23.73
C PRO A 197 -36.11 26.73 24.33
N GLU A 198 -35.89 26.11 25.49
CA GLU A 198 -37.00 25.53 26.25
C GLU A 198 -38.00 26.65 26.57
N VAL A 199 -39.23 26.50 26.07
CA VAL A 199 -40.32 27.43 26.40
C VAL A 199 -40.76 27.08 27.82
N ILE A 200 -40.28 27.85 28.80
CA ILE A 200 -40.85 27.82 30.14
C ILE A 200 -42.21 28.51 30.07
N VAL A 201 -43.28 27.72 29.99
CA VAL A 201 -44.62 28.23 30.22
C VAL A 201 -44.73 28.53 31.71
N LEU A 202 -44.64 29.81 32.07
CA LEU A 202 -45.00 30.24 33.42
C LEU A 202 -46.51 30.07 33.54
N ASN A 203 -46.95 29.07 34.32
CA ASN A 203 -48.35 28.95 34.68
C ASN A 203 -48.80 30.26 35.32
N GLU A 204 -49.97 30.71 34.87
CA GLU A 204 -50.60 31.99 35.17
C GLU A 204 -50.38 32.43 36.62
N ILE A 205 -49.71 33.57 36.80
CA ILE A 205 -49.75 34.31 38.05
C ILE A 205 -51.22 34.69 38.24
N ASN A 206 -51.85 34.08 39.25
CA ASN A 206 -53.23 34.36 39.62
C ASN A 206 -53.30 35.84 40.03
N TYR A 207 -53.91 36.69 39.21
CA TYR A 207 -53.92 38.15 39.35
C TYR A 207 -54.74 38.64 40.56
N HIS A 208 -55.17 37.73 41.44
CA HIS A 208 -56.13 38.02 42.49
C HIS A 208 -55.52 38.45 43.84
N ASP A 209 -54.20 38.39 44.00
CA ASP A 209 -53.51 38.72 45.27
C ASP A 209 -52.80 40.08 45.28
N VAL A 210 -52.96 40.92 44.24
CA VAL A 210 -52.39 42.29 44.25
C VAL A 210 -53.32 43.24 45.02
N ASN A 211 -53.27 43.18 46.34
CA ASN A 211 -53.80 44.24 47.20
C ASN A 211 -52.86 45.45 47.13
N PHE A 212 -53.26 46.49 46.39
CA PHE A 212 -52.68 47.82 46.52
C PHE A 212 -53.17 48.42 47.84
N ALA A 213 -52.29 48.51 48.83
CA ALA A 213 -52.46 49.29 50.05
C ALA A 213 -51.73 50.63 49.93
#